data_AF-A0A7W3NVD8-F1
#
_entry.id   AF-A0A7W3NVD8-F1
#
_cell.length_a   1.000
_cell.length_b   1.000
_cell.length_c   1.000
_cell.angle_alpha   90.00
_cell.angle_beta   90.00
_cell.angle_gamma   90.00
#
_symmetry.space_group_name_H-M   'P 1'
#
loop_
_entity.id
_entity.type
_entity.pdbx_description
1 polymer ?
#
loop_
_entity_poly.entity_id
_entity_poly.type
_entity_poly.pdbx_seq_one_letter_code
_entity_poly.pdbx_strand_id
1 'polypeptide(L)'
;MLRMMRREQEGNGRRRDEVERRLGGARIAATAVQRTGVTDTAEPPAAEAAGPAEDAAPNGKEIIARLSQSIEQHTVQATSKRNVFAPGTWWPEQWMVEGAARLRKTLDRRVMRGEVFDEQDLADIRQLSEINPKWLKEVGIGTYDEAEKYTEGPFGDWLKLAAGKRVLTATLAVRKNHPALRDPSGLTPTDPAYTLGRFMRTQAPGTAPHERQLLEQERDQQIRDTAVDTLHPEGMAPERRHSGAVPAEGTQSGKGRTAPDYVKKDAQGREMLTRILLILRHGLQLYSPAEGRHGADYEQDVVRALAHGGRVNVRIPALSSKDEPAYWLPHFLGVTKDDTKGEAAQGVSERDFATHRTSIGPNKDGKPGKFKEKGGVLASLTNKVAVGAASPKLWGQDISGGGLGSKDWNGDMVLPNGSYGHVLLVYHRPTMEKDGSLQIGIETIAPHADSPVGYEHNFRSTEATSNPESVLHGHKRDKIGSGGLGKNERLVDLREMGTSHSSGDWRAYLDEIKRDWDQALAETEEASPQRRALYEQLVGPRTRP
;
A
#
# COMPACT_ATOMS: atom_id res chain seq x y z
N MET A 1 14.50 -22.56 55.89
CA MET A 1 14.03 -22.06 57.20
C MET A 1 15.23 -21.42 57.89
N LEU A 2 15.24 -20.07 57.96
CA LEU A 2 16.09 -19.18 58.78
C LEU A 2 17.63 -19.29 58.61
N ARG A 3 18.43 -18.22 58.65
CA ARG A 3 18.30 -16.75 58.62
C ARG A 3 19.76 -16.24 58.59
N MET A 4 20.01 -15.16 57.84
CA MET A 4 20.74 -13.93 58.25
C MET A 4 21.95 -14.06 59.22
N MET A 5 23.09 -13.38 59.04
CA MET A 5 23.24 -11.93 58.83
C MET A 5 24.74 -11.50 58.82
N ARG A 6 25.01 -10.31 58.22
CA ARG A 6 26.11 -9.33 58.53
C ARG A 6 27.55 -9.67 58.11
N ARG A 7 28.42 -8.75 57.64
CA ARG A 7 28.55 -7.26 57.66
C ARG A 7 29.55 -6.87 56.54
N GLU A 8 29.28 -5.85 55.71
CA GLU A 8 29.80 -4.44 55.77
C GLU A 8 31.33 -4.24 55.69
N GLN A 9 31.80 -3.56 54.65
CA GLN A 9 32.58 -2.28 54.64
C GLN A 9 33.28 -2.09 53.27
N GLU A 10 32.95 -1.02 52.53
CA GLU A 10 33.77 0.21 52.32
C GLU A 10 35.11 -0.05 51.60
N GLY A 11 35.55 0.64 50.56
CA GLY A 11 35.10 1.83 49.85
C GLY A 11 36.20 2.26 48.85
N ASN A 12 35.79 3.10 47.89
CA ASN A 12 36.52 4.24 47.32
C ASN A 12 37.85 4.05 46.52
N GLY A 13 37.91 4.73 45.35
CA GLY A 13 39.06 5.61 45.06
C GLY A 13 39.96 5.35 43.84
N ARG A 14 39.59 5.96 42.71
CA ARG A 14 40.39 6.57 41.61
C ARG A 14 41.94 6.62 41.67
N ARG A 15 42.58 6.38 40.51
CA ARG A 15 43.61 7.16 39.74
C ARG A 15 44.26 6.18 38.74
N ARG A 16 44.35 6.35 37.41
CA ARG A 16 44.81 7.40 36.47
C ARG A 16 46.32 7.73 36.52
N ASP A 17 46.85 7.78 35.29
CA ASP A 17 48.15 8.28 34.81
C ASP A 17 49.33 7.30 34.94
N GLU A 18 50.36 7.25 34.08
CA GLU A 18 50.74 7.77 32.75
C GLU A 18 52.11 7.10 32.46
N VAL A 19 52.47 6.79 31.20
CA VAL A 19 53.88 6.88 30.74
C VAL A 19 53.93 7.31 29.26
N GLU A 20 54.58 8.45 29.05
CA GLU A 20 54.89 9.15 27.80
C GLU A 20 56.20 8.67 27.10
N ARG A 21 56.19 8.86 25.76
CA ARG A 21 57.20 9.46 24.84
C ARG A 21 58.68 9.02 24.82
N ARG A 22 59.18 8.89 23.58
CA ARG A 22 60.37 9.55 22.98
C ARG A 22 60.21 9.51 21.44
N LEU A 23 60.04 10.62 20.71
CA LEU A 23 60.96 11.71 20.29
C LEU A 23 61.83 11.38 19.05
N GLY A 24 61.81 12.29 18.07
CA GLY A 24 62.90 12.50 17.12
C GLY A 24 62.45 12.87 15.70
N GLY A 25 62.47 14.16 15.35
CA GLY A 25 62.06 14.68 14.03
C GLY A 25 63.20 14.89 13.03
N ALA A 26 62.85 15.33 11.81
CA ALA A 26 63.68 16.15 10.92
C ALA A 26 62.83 16.75 9.78
N ARG A 27 62.90 18.07 9.61
CA ARG A 27 62.58 18.82 8.37
C ARG A 27 63.91 19.19 7.72
N ILE A 28 64.10 19.02 6.40
CA ILE A 28 64.74 19.99 5.47
C ILE A 28 64.19 19.76 4.03
N ALA A 29 64.12 20.89 3.34
CA ALA A 29 63.61 21.31 2.03
C ALA A 29 64.05 20.62 0.72
N ALA A 30 63.19 20.88 -0.28
CA ALA A 30 63.43 21.31 -1.67
C ALA A 30 64.13 20.41 -2.70
N THR A 31 63.37 20.05 -3.75
CA THR A 31 63.84 20.17 -5.16
C THR A 31 62.67 20.54 -6.07
N ALA A 32 62.86 21.59 -6.85
CA ALA A 32 61.99 22.07 -7.91
C ALA A 32 62.22 21.29 -9.22
N VAL A 33 61.19 21.17 -10.07
CA VAL A 33 61.36 21.03 -11.52
C VAL A 33 60.39 21.98 -12.23
N GLN A 34 60.96 22.66 -13.22
CA GLN A 34 60.56 23.91 -13.85
C GLN A 34 59.37 23.81 -14.80
N ARG A 35 58.65 24.94 -14.92
CA ARG A 35 57.92 25.36 -16.13
C ARG A 35 58.89 26.02 -17.11
N THR A 36 58.72 25.79 -18.41
CA THR A 36 58.97 26.75 -19.50
C THR A 36 57.65 27.49 -19.75
N GLY A 37 57.51 28.80 -19.56
CA GLY A 37 58.00 29.91 -20.42
C GLY A 37 56.95 30.14 -21.53
N VAL A 38 56.22 31.26 -21.64
CA VAL A 38 56.69 32.66 -21.80
C VAL A 38 55.62 33.65 -21.31
N THR A 39 56.12 34.74 -20.71
CA THR A 39 55.47 35.96 -20.23
C THR A 39 55.11 36.93 -21.35
N ASP A 40 54.02 37.68 -21.19
CA ASP A 40 54.05 39.12 -21.45
C ASP A 40 53.11 39.88 -20.51
N THR A 41 53.57 41.04 -20.07
CA THR A 41 53.07 41.83 -18.94
C THR A 41 52.52 43.15 -19.47
N ALA A 42 51.29 43.53 -19.11
CA ALA A 42 50.86 44.93 -19.10
C ALA A 42 49.72 45.13 -18.07
N GLU A 43 49.88 46.16 -17.25
CA GLU A 43 49.03 46.60 -16.13
C GLU A 43 47.62 47.08 -16.53
N PRO A 44 46.70 47.24 -15.55
CA PRO A 44 45.25 47.20 -15.76
C PRO A 44 44.64 48.59 -16.05
N PRO A 45 43.40 48.62 -16.59
CA PRO A 45 42.51 49.71 -16.24
C PRO A 45 41.14 49.25 -15.74
N ALA A 46 40.71 49.98 -14.71
CA ALA A 46 39.36 50.47 -14.44
C ALA A 46 38.22 49.45 -14.27
N ALA A 47 37.71 49.44 -13.04
CA ALA A 47 36.37 49.02 -12.69
C ALA A 47 35.34 49.70 -13.61
N GLU A 48 34.72 48.92 -14.50
CA GLU A 48 33.40 49.24 -15.02
C GLU A 48 32.36 48.73 -14.03
N ALA A 49 31.64 49.70 -13.49
CA ALA A 49 30.52 49.52 -12.61
C ALA A 49 29.54 48.49 -13.20
N ALA A 50 29.14 47.56 -12.35
CA ALA A 50 27.93 46.77 -12.56
C ALA A 50 26.78 47.73 -12.84
N GLY A 51 26.36 47.81 -14.10
CA GLY A 51 25.01 48.26 -14.42
C GLY A 51 24.05 47.34 -13.69
N PRO A 52 22.99 47.86 -13.04
CA PRO A 52 22.00 47.01 -12.45
C PRO A 52 21.47 46.12 -13.56
N ALA A 53 21.58 44.80 -13.38
CA ALA A 53 20.71 43.89 -14.08
C ALA A 53 19.31 44.40 -13.79
N GLU A 54 18.63 44.93 -14.81
CA GLU A 54 17.21 45.20 -14.76
C GLU A 54 16.55 43.85 -14.50
N ASP A 55 16.33 43.56 -13.21
CA ASP A 55 15.40 42.58 -12.73
C ASP A 55 14.05 42.94 -13.35
N ALA A 56 13.73 42.30 -14.47
CA ALA A 56 12.39 42.23 -14.98
C ALA A 56 11.48 41.84 -13.81
N ALA A 57 10.57 42.74 -13.44
CA ALA A 57 9.64 42.54 -12.34
C ALA A 57 9.02 41.13 -12.46
N PRO A 58 9.10 40.25 -11.44
CA PRO A 58 8.68 38.87 -11.64
C PRO A 58 7.17 38.84 -11.65
N ASN A 59 6.60 38.64 -12.84
CA ASN A 59 5.18 38.52 -13.05
C ASN A 59 4.59 37.52 -12.05
N GLY A 60 3.66 38.00 -11.22
CA GLY A 60 2.92 37.19 -10.26
C GLY A 60 3.59 36.94 -8.89
N LYS A 61 4.58 37.74 -8.45
CA LYS A 61 5.21 37.61 -7.12
C LYS A 61 4.24 37.38 -5.95
N GLU A 62 3.20 38.20 -5.85
CA GLU A 62 2.21 38.11 -4.77
C GLU A 62 1.38 36.82 -4.85
N ILE A 63 1.03 36.40 -6.07
CA ILE A 63 0.30 35.15 -6.33
C ILE A 63 1.18 33.94 -5.99
N ILE A 64 2.45 33.98 -6.38
CA ILE A 64 3.45 32.97 -6.00
C ILE A 64 3.58 32.88 -4.49
N ALA A 65 3.68 34.01 -3.78
CA ALA A 65 3.80 34.03 -2.33
C ALA A 65 2.56 33.42 -1.65
N ARG A 66 1.36 33.81 -2.08
CA ARG A 66 0.09 33.29 -1.57
C ARG A 66 -0.06 31.80 -1.81
N LEU A 67 0.15 31.33 -3.04
CA LEU A 67 0.07 29.91 -3.39
C LEU A 67 1.13 29.08 -2.65
N SER A 68 2.35 29.60 -2.51
CA SER A 68 3.41 28.94 -1.74
C SER A 68 3.02 28.75 -0.28
N GLN A 69 2.44 29.77 0.34
CA GLN A 69 1.95 29.71 1.72
C GLN A 69 0.82 28.69 1.87
N SER A 70 -0.15 28.69 0.95
CA SER A 70 -1.24 27.70 0.93
C SER A 70 -0.71 26.26 0.83
N ILE A 71 0.27 26.01 -0.06
CA ILE A 71 0.89 24.68 -0.20
C ILE A 71 1.44 24.16 1.13
N GLU A 72 2.09 25.03 1.91
CA GLU A 72 2.59 24.66 3.24
C GLU A 72 1.47 24.45 4.26
N GLN A 73 0.47 25.34 4.30
CA GLN A 73 -0.64 25.29 5.25
C GLN A 73 -1.52 24.06 5.09
N HIS A 74 -1.81 23.67 3.85
CA HIS A 74 -2.70 22.54 3.53
C HIS A 74 -1.95 21.19 3.45
N THR A 75 -0.71 21.14 3.93
CA THR A 75 0.06 19.91 4.11
C THR A 75 -0.08 19.38 5.54
N VAL A 76 -0.94 18.38 5.74
CA VAL A 76 -1.21 17.80 7.07
C VAL A 76 -0.01 17.02 7.65
N GLN A 77 0.86 16.48 6.80
CA GLN A 77 2.00 15.68 7.24
C GLN A 77 3.23 16.55 7.56
N ALA A 78 3.57 16.64 8.85
CA ALA A 78 4.73 17.42 9.30
C ALA A 78 6.09 16.82 8.91
N THR A 79 6.22 15.49 8.79
CA THR A 79 7.49 14.82 8.43
C THR A 79 7.30 13.59 7.56
N SER A 80 8.21 13.34 6.62
CA SER A 80 8.27 12.09 5.83
C SER A 80 9.19 11.07 6.50
N LYS A 81 8.80 9.78 6.50
CA LYS A 81 9.70 8.71 6.95
C LYS A 81 10.89 8.63 6.00
N ARG A 82 12.12 8.73 6.52
CA ARG A 82 13.36 8.60 5.71
C ARG A 82 13.43 7.20 5.11
N ASN A 83 13.63 7.10 3.79
CA ASN A 83 13.94 5.84 3.12
C ASN A 83 15.42 5.85 2.69
N VAL A 84 16.28 5.17 3.44
CA VAL A 84 17.74 5.12 3.21
C VAL A 84 18.10 4.57 1.82
N PHE A 85 17.17 3.87 1.14
CA PHE A 85 17.40 3.25 -0.17
C PHE A 85 16.68 3.94 -1.34
N ALA A 86 15.96 5.04 -1.09
CA ALA A 86 15.36 5.87 -2.13
C ALA A 86 16.12 7.23 -2.22
N PRO A 87 16.97 7.41 -3.24
CA PRO A 87 17.69 8.67 -3.48
C PRO A 87 16.72 9.85 -3.52
N GLY A 88 17.03 10.95 -2.81
CA GLY A 88 16.20 12.15 -2.74
C GLY A 88 15.35 12.30 -1.46
N THR A 89 15.19 11.25 -0.66
CA THR A 89 14.42 11.30 0.61
C THR A 89 15.27 11.66 1.85
N TRP A 90 16.57 11.91 1.67
CA TRP A 90 17.55 11.95 2.77
C TRP A 90 17.72 13.32 3.44
N TRP A 91 17.49 14.41 2.71
CA TRP A 91 17.65 15.75 3.25
C TRP A 91 16.42 16.16 4.08
N PRO A 92 16.55 16.66 5.31
CA PRO A 92 15.46 17.33 6.01
C PRO A 92 15.00 18.56 5.21
N GLU A 93 13.69 18.74 5.03
CA GLU A 93 13.14 19.91 4.31
C GLU A 93 13.51 21.24 4.99
N GLN A 94 13.57 21.24 6.32
CA GLN A 94 14.04 22.38 7.13
C GLN A 94 15.48 22.83 6.82
N TRP A 95 16.25 22.05 6.04
CA TRP A 95 17.59 22.41 5.57
C TRP A 95 17.61 22.85 4.10
N MET A 96 16.45 22.88 3.43
CA MET A 96 16.33 23.34 2.06
C MET A 96 16.06 24.83 2.02
N VAL A 97 16.73 25.54 1.11
CA VAL A 97 16.48 26.95 0.84
C VAL A 97 15.03 27.12 0.34
N GLU A 98 14.38 28.19 0.79
CA GLU A 98 13.05 28.57 0.31
C GLU A 98 13.04 28.75 -1.21
N GLY A 99 12.04 28.18 -1.88
CA GLY A 99 11.94 28.19 -3.34
C GLY A 99 11.31 26.91 -3.90
N ALA A 100 11.35 26.79 -5.22
CA ALA A 100 10.61 25.75 -5.95
C ALA A 100 10.94 24.31 -5.52
N ALA A 101 12.20 24.02 -5.21
CA ALA A 101 12.62 22.69 -4.76
C ALA A 101 12.03 22.30 -3.40
N ARG A 102 11.92 23.26 -2.46
CA ARG A 102 11.28 23.03 -1.15
C ARG A 102 9.78 22.81 -1.33
N LEU A 103 9.11 23.66 -2.12
CA LEU A 103 7.68 23.52 -2.41
C LEU A 103 7.34 22.19 -3.08
N ARG A 104 8.17 21.73 -4.03
CA ARG A 104 8.00 20.41 -4.66
C ARG A 104 7.99 19.28 -3.64
N LYS A 105 8.87 19.36 -2.63
CA LYS A 105 8.92 18.39 -1.54
C LYS A 105 7.75 18.52 -0.57
N THR A 106 7.27 19.73 -0.32
CA THR A 106 6.03 19.96 0.42
C THR A 106 4.84 19.29 -0.31
N LEU A 107 4.77 19.42 -1.64
CA LEU A 107 3.76 18.75 -2.46
C LEU A 107 3.88 17.22 -2.43
N ASP A 108 5.09 16.66 -2.36
CA ASP A 108 5.29 15.21 -2.14
C ASP A 108 4.66 14.74 -0.81
N ARG A 109 4.55 15.60 0.20
CA ARG A 109 3.79 15.31 1.43
C ARG A 109 2.30 15.58 1.25
N ARG A 110 1.92 16.67 0.58
CA ARG A 110 0.52 17.04 0.33
C ARG A 110 -0.20 15.93 -0.45
N VAL A 111 0.42 15.34 -1.48
CA VAL A 111 -0.20 14.24 -2.25
C VAL A 111 -0.47 12.98 -1.42
N MET A 112 0.23 12.80 -0.28
CA MET A 112 0.08 11.61 0.56
C MET A 112 -1.00 11.77 1.64
N ARG A 113 -1.23 13.00 2.14
CA ARG A 113 -2.06 13.28 3.34
C ARG A 113 -2.65 14.69 3.41
N GLY A 114 -2.31 15.56 2.49
CA GLY A 114 -2.78 16.94 2.48
C GLY A 114 -4.10 17.10 1.75
N GLU A 115 -4.54 18.34 1.66
CA GLU A 115 -5.83 18.70 1.09
C GLU A 115 -5.72 18.95 -0.41
N VAL A 116 -6.84 18.84 -1.13
CA VAL A 116 -6.91 19.33 -2.52
C VAL A 116 -6.63 20.84 -2.57
N PHE A 117 -6.29 21.37 -3.74
CA PHE A 117 -6.26 22.83 -3.95
C PHE A 117 -7.66 23.43 -3.74
N ASP A 118 -7.73 24.54 -3.01
CA ASP A 118 -8.98 25.27 -2.77
C ASP A 118 -9.34 26.22 -3.94
N GLU A 119 -10.39 27.03 -3.80
CA GLU A 119 -10.79 27.97 -4.86
C GLU A 119 -9.72 29.04 -5.14
N GLN A 120 -9.06 29.54 -4.09
CA GLN A 120 -8.05 30.58 -4.24
C GLN A 120 -6.79 30.01 -4.91
N ASP A 121 -6.38 28.82 -4.52
CA ASP A 121 -5.30 28.07 -5.15
C ASP A 121 -5.58 27.86 -6.64
N LEU A 122 -6.80 27.45 -7.00
CA LEU A 122 -7.18 27.23 -8.40
C LEU A 122 -7.18 28.54 -9.21
N ALA A 123 -7.67 29.64 -8.63
CA ALA A 123 -7.60 30.96 -9.26
C ALA A 123 -6.15 31.41 -9.48
N ASP A 124 -5.30 31.23 -8.47
CA ASP A 124 -3.88 31.55 -8.52
C ASP A 124 -3.14 30.71 -9.57
N ILE A 125 -3.41 29.41 -9.64
CA ILE A 125 -2.85 28.49 -10.63
C ILE A 125 -3.31 28.87 -12.04
N ARG A 126 -4.58 29.23 -12.24
CA ARG A 126 -5.09 29.70 -13.54
C ARG A 126 -4.35 30.96 -13.99
N GLN A 127 -4.26 31.97 -13.12
CA GLN A 127 -3.58 33.21 -13.44
C GLN A 127 -2.09 32.99 -13.71
N LEU A 128 -1.41 32.18 -12.89
CA LEU A 128 0.00 31.83 -13.10
C LEU A 128 0.23 30.99 -14.36
N SER A 129 -0.76 30.24 -14.84
CA SER A 129 -0.65 29.51 -16.11
C SER A 129 -0.48 30.47 -17.29
N GLU A 130 -1.03 31.68 -17.22
CA GLU A 130 -0.90 32.72 -18.23
C GLU A 130 0.38 33.55 -18.04
N ILE A 131 0.62 34.03 -16.82
CA ILE A 131 1.65 35.05 -16.57
C ILE A 131 3.02 34.47 -16.15
N ASN A 132 3.07 33.24 -15.63
CA ASN A 132 4.30 32.58 -15.19
C ASN A 132 4.22 31.03 -15.20
N PRO A 133 3.95 30.40 -16.36
CA PRO A 133 3.83 28.95 -16.45
C PRO A 133 5.15 28.21 -16.16
N LYS A 134 6.29 28.90 -16.32
CA LYS A 134 7.61 28.34 -16.04
C LYS A 134 7.76 28.00 -14.55
N TRP A 135 7.36 28.91 -13.66
CA TRP A 135 7.42 28.65 -12.22
C TRP A 135 6.52 27.48 -11.80
N LEU A 136 5.30 27.37 -12.34
CA LEU A 136 4.42 26.23 -12.08
C LEU A 136 5.04 24.89 -12.49
N LYS A 137 5.78 24.86 -13.61
CA LYS A 137 6.51 23.66 -14.06
C LYS A 137 7.69 23.34 -13.16
N GLU A 138 8.44 24.35 -12.71
CA GLU A 138 9.57 24.17 -11.79
C GLU A 138 9.14 23.61 -10.42
N VAL A 139 8.02 24.07 -9.87
CA VAL A 139 7.42 23.55 -8.63
C VAL A 139 6.76 22.17 -8.85
N GLY A 140 6.48 21.81 -10.10
CA GLY A 140 5.91 20.51 -10.47
C GLY A 140 4.38 20.45 -10.37
N ILE A 141 3.69 21.59 -10.44
CA ILE A 141 2.22 21.69 -10.53
C ILE A 141 1.77 21.58 -12.00
N GLY A 142 2.52 22.19 -12.91
CA GLY A 142 2.10 22.34 -14.32
C GLY A 142 0.99 23.38 -14.48
N THR A 143 0.51 23.58 -15.71
CA THR A 143 -0.58 24.54 -15.96
C THR A 143 -1.96 23.94 -15.69
N TYR A 144 -2.97 24.81 -15.55
CA TYR A 144 -4.37 24.42 -15.39
C TYR A 144 -4.85 23.56 -16.57
N ASP A 145 -4.68 24.02 -17.81
CA ASP A 145 -5.12 23.32 -19.02
C ASP A 145 -4.42 21.97 -19.20
N GLU A 146 -3.12 21.90 -18.90
CA GLU A 146 -2.39 20.64 -18.93
C GLU A 146 -3.00 19.66 -17.91
N ALA A 147 -3.54 20.13 -16.77
CA ALA A 147 -4.07 19.28 -15.72
C ALA A 147 -5.50 18.84 -16.01
N GLU A 148 -6.32 19.77 -16.52
CA GLU A 148 -7.67 19.51 -17.01
C GLU A 148 -7.65 18.47 -18.14
N LYS A 149 -6.80 18.67 -19.17
CA LYS A 149 -6.64 17.69 -20.24
C LYS A 149 -6.23 16.31 -19.74
N TYR A 150 -5.36 16.24 -18.73
CA TYR A 150 -4.92 14.96 -18.19
C TYR A 150 -6.05 14.24 -17.40
N THR A 151 -7.09 14.93 -16.93
CA THR A 151 -8.26 14.26 -16.31
C THR A 151 -9.02 13.34 -17.28
N GLU A 152 -8.76 13.44 -18.58
CA GLU A 152 -9.37 12.61 -19.63
C GLU A 152 -8.59 11.29 -19.88
N GLY A 153 -7.41 11.14 -19.29
CA GLY A 153 -6.52 9.99 -19.51
C GLY A 153 -5.70 10.06 -20.82
N PRO A 154 -4.91 9.02 -21.13
CA PRO A 154 -4.68 7.81 -20.33
C PRO A 154 -3.82 8.08 -19.09
N PHE A 155 -3.92 7.20 -18.09
CA PHE A 155 -3.27 7.31 -16.78
C PHE A 155 -2.01 6.44 -16.64
N GLY A 156 -1.51 5.86 -17.73
CA GLY A 156 -0.38 4.92 -17.73
C GLY A 156 0.93 5.44 -17.15
N ASP A 157 1.08 6.76 -16.99
CA ASP A 157 2.23 7.42 -16.35
C ASP A 157 1.86 8.18 -15.06
N TRP A 158 0.66 7.97 -14.51
CA TRP A 158 0.12 8.70 -13.36
C TRP A 158 1.13 8.80 -12.20
N LEU A 159 1.72 7.67 -11.78
CA LEU A 159 2.67 7.65 -10.66
C LEU A 159 4.06 8.18 -11.01
N LYS A 160 4.34 8.49 -12.28
CA LYS A 160 5.55 9.19 -12.74
C LYS A 160 5.37 10.71 -12.73
N LEU A 161 4.14 11.21 -12.68
CA LEU A 161 3.87 12.64 -12.59
C LEU A 161 4.38 13.25 -11.28
N ALA A 162 4.81 14.50 -11.36
CA ALA A 162 5.13 15.29 -10.18
C ALA A 162 3.94 15.36 -9.21
N ALA A 163 4.22 15.39 -7.91
CA ALA A 163 3.16 15.38 -6.89
C ALA A 163 2.19 16.56 -7.01
N GLY A 164 2.70 17.77 -7.29
CA GLY A 164 1.86 18.95 -7.53
C GLY A 164 0.86 18.76 -8.66
N LYS A 165 1.34 18.19 -9.78
CA LYS A 165 0.50 17.87 -10.93
C LYS A 165 -0.60 16.89 -10.58
N ARG A 166 -0.27 15.83 -9.84
CA ARG A 166 -1.27 14.85 -9.36
C ARG A 166 -2.30 15.50 -8.44
N VAL A 167 -1.88 16.35 -7.51
CA VAL A 167 -2.80 17.09 -6.63
C VAL A 167 -3.73 17.98 -7.46
N LEU A 168 -3.20 18.73 -8.43
CA LEU A 168 -4.03 19.59 -9.29
C LEU A 168 -5.03 18.79 -10.12
N THR A 169 -4.58 17.77 -10.85
CA THR A 169 -5.47 16.91 -11.64
C THR A 169 -6.52 16.24 -10.74
N ALA A 170 -6.14 15.76 -9.55
CA ALA A 170 -7.08 15.18 -8.59
C ALA A 170 -8.10 16.20 -8.06
N THR A 171 -7.68 17.45 -7.78
CA THR A 171 -8.58 18.55 -7.44
C THR A 171 -9.63 18.77 -8.52
N LEU A 172 -9.21 18.82 -9.79
CA LEU A 172 -10.12 19.05 -10.92
C LEU A 172 -11.08 17.87 -11.11
N ALA A 173 -10.56 16.63 -11.05
CA ALA A 173 -11.33 15.41 -11.22
C ALA A 173 -12.43 15.25 -10.16
N VAL A 174 -12.10 15.45 -8.87
CA VAL A 174 -13.09 15.30 -7.78
C VAL A 174 -14.14 16.40 -7.80
N ARG A 175 -13.79 17.62 -8.22
CA ARG A 175 -14.76 18.72 -8.36
C ARG A 175 -15.74 18.45 -9.49
N LYS A 176 -15.24 18.06 -10.65
CA LYS A 176 -16.06 17.75 -11.84
C LYS A 176 -17.02 16.60 -11.58
N ASN A 177 -16.58 15.59 -10.82
CA ASN A 177 -17.33 14.36 -10.59
C ASN A 177 -17.91 14.24 -9.17
N HIS A 178 -18.00 15.37 -8.43
CA HIS A 178 -18.51 15.36 -7.07
C HIS A 178 -19.92 14.73 -7.03
N PRO A 179 -20.25 13.83 -6.09
CA PRO A 179 -21.52 13.11 -6.12
C PRO A 179 -22.76 14.01 -6.13
N ALA A 180 -22.68 15.19 -5.52
CA ALA A 180 -23.78 16.18 -5.54
C ALA A 180 -23.97 16.90 -6.89
N LEU A 181 -23.00 16.82 -7.81
CA LEU A 181 -23.00 17.49 -9.12
C LEU A 181 -23.11 16.49 -10.28
N ARG A 182 -22.70 15.25 -10.06
CA ARG A 182 -22.69 14.19 -11.08
C ARG A 182 -24.11 13.70 -11.34
N ASP A 183 -24.37 13.31 -12.59
CA ASP A 183 -25.57 12.57 -12.96
C ASP A 183 -25.67 11.29 -12.08
N PRO A 184 -26.76 11.10 -11.30
CA PRO A 184 -26.95 9.91 -10.48
C PRO A 184 -26.98 8.60 -11.28
N SER A 185 -27.29 8.65 -12.58
CA SER A 185 -27.27 7.49 -13.48
C SER A 185 -25.87 7.19 -14.05
N GLY A 186 -24.93 8.13 -13.93
CA GLY A 186 -23.55 7.96 -14.38
C GLY A 186 -22.74 7.05 -13.45
N LEU A 187 -21.85 6.25 -14.03
CA LEU A 187 -20.91 5.44 -13.26
C LEU A 187 -19.95 6.34 -12.45
N THR A 188 -19.69 5.94 -11.20
CA THR A 188 -18.64 6.54 -10.39
C THR A 188 -17.29 6.34 -11.07
N PRO A 189 -16.49 7.40 -11.32
CA PRO A 189 -15.18 7.25 -11.91
C PRO A 189 -14.26 6.37 -11.05
N THR A 190 -13.51 5.49 -11.71
CA THR A 190 -12.53 4.57 -11.10
C THR A 190 -11.09 4.98 -11.36
N ASP A 191 -10.87 6.09 -12.08
CA ASP A 191 -9.55 6.58 -12.45
C ASP A 191 -8.78 7.11 -11.23
N PRO A 192 -7.44 7.02 -11.25
CA PRO A 192 -6.64 7.36 -10.08
C PRO A 192 -6.61 8.85 -9.74
N ALA A 193 -7.03 9.75 -10.65
CA ALA A 193 -7.15 11.17 -10.33
C ALA A 193 -8.39 11.44 -9.49
N TYR A 194 -9.55 10.89 -9.87
CA TYR A 194 -10.77 11.01 -9.09
C TYR A 194 -10.63 10.36 -7.71
N THR A 195 -10.12 9.13 -7.64
CA THR A 195 -10.02 8.40 -6.37
C THR A 195 -9.03 9.06 -5.41
N LEU A 196 -7.92 9.62 -5.91
CA LEU A 196 -7.01 10.45 -5.10
C LEU A 196 -7.71 11.71 -4.58
N GLY A 197 -8.44 12.43 -5.44
CA GLY A 197 -9.13 13.66 -5.05
C GLY A 197 -10.21 13.40 -4.00
N ARG A 198 -10.98 12.32 -4.15
CA ARG A 198 -11.95 11.85 -3.15
C ARG A 198 -11.26 11.50 -1.84
N PHE A 199 -10.16 10.75 -1.88
CA PHE A 199 -9.36 10.45 -0.68
C PHE A 199 -8.91 11.74 0.03
N MET A 200 -8.28 12.67 -0.69
CA MET A 200 -7.80 13.93 -0.11
C MET A 200 -8.94 14.75 0.52
N ARG A 201 -10.12 14.80 -0.12
CA ARG A 201 -11.32 15.43 0.45
C ARG A 201 -11.80 14.75 1.73
N THR A 202 -11.89 13.42 1.76
CA THR A 202 -12.32 12.71 2.98
C THR A 202 -11.38 12.94 4.16
N GLN A 203 -10.08 13.06 3.91
CA GLN A 203 -9.05 13.25 4.94
C GLN A 203 -8.86 14.71 5.37
N ALA A 204 -9.31 15.68 4.57
CA ALA A 204 -9.14 17.09 4.89
C ALA A 204 -9.93 17.46 6.16
N PRO A 205 -9.29 18.07 7.18
CA PRO A 205 -9.95 18.46 8.43
C PRO A 205 -11.17 19.37 8.23
N GLY A 206 -11.11 20.26 7.24
CA GLY A 206 -12.17 21.23 6.93
C GLY A 206 -13.39 20.68 6.18
N THR A 207 -13.36 19.42 5.72
CA THR A 207 -14.49 18.81 5.02
C THR A 207 -15.69 18.66 5.93
N ALA A 208 -16.86 19.14 5.49
CA ALA A 208 -18.09 19.08 6.27
C ALA A 208 -18.46 17.61 6.56
N PRO A 209 -19.02 17.28 7.75
CA PRO A 209 -19.32 15.88 8.11
C PRO A 209 -20.21 15.14 7.11
N HIS A 210 -21.23 15.81 6.57
CA HIS A 210 -22.13 15.23 5.57
C HIS A 210 -21.42 14.95 4.24
N GLU A 211 -20.54 15.86 3.80
CA GLU A 211 -19.73 15.69 2.59
C GLU A 211 -18.74 14.54 2.76
N ARG A 212 -18.06 14.47 3.92
CA ARG A 212 -17.16 13.37 4.24
C ARG A 212 -17.89 12.03 4.21
N GLN A 213 -19.05 11.94 4.85
CA GLN A 213 -19.86 10.72 4.88
C GLN A 213 -20.30 10.29 3.46
N LEU A 214 -20.74 11.23 2.63
CA LEU A 214 -21.13 10.95 1.24
C LEU A 214 -19.98 10.35 0.43
N LEU A 215 -18.78 10.95 0.53
CA LEU A 215 -17.60 10.48 -0.18
C LEU A 215 -17.07 9.14 0.36
N GLU A 216 -17.19 8.90 1.68
CA GLU A 216 -16.84 7.63 2.31
C GLU A 216 -17.80 6.51 1.89
N GLN A 217 -19.10 6.79 1.80
CA GLN A 217 -20.10 5.83 1.32
C GLN A 217 -19.86 5.47 -0.15
N GLU A 218 -19.55 6.45 -1.00
CA GLU A 218 -19.23 6.18 -2.41
C GLU A 218 -17.95 5.33 -2.53
N ARG A 219 -16.91 5.64 -1.74
CA ARG A 219 -15.68 4.83 -1.69
C ARG A 219 -15.99 3.39 -1.28
N ASP A 220 -16.73 3.20 -0.20
CA ASP A 220 -17.02 1.88 0.34
C ASP A 220 -17.89 1.07 -0.63
N GLN A 221 -18.87 1.71 -1.29
CA GLN A 221 -19.63 1.06 -2.36
C GLN A 221 -18.76 0.69 -3.56
N GLN A 222 -17.84 1.55 -3.98
CA GLN A 222 -16.94 1.24 -5.11
C GLN A 222 -16.00 0.08 -4.77
N ILE A 223 -15.46 0.01 -3.55
CA ILE A 223 -14.66 -1.13 -3.08
C ILE A 223 -15.50 -2.41 -3.12
N ARG A 224 -16.73 -2.36 -2.59
CA ARG A 224 -17.67 -3.49 -2.57
C ARG A 224 -17.99 -3.99 -3.98
N ASP A 225 -18.41 -3.10 -4.86
CA ASP A 225 -18.77 -3.42 -6.24
C ASP A 225 -17.60 -4.06 -6.99
N THR A 226 -16.40 -3.51 -6.82
CA THR A 226 -15.19 -4.03 -7.48
C THR A 226 -14.85 -5.42 -6.99
N ALA A 227 -15.03 -5.67 -5.69
CA ALA A 227 -14.84 -7.00 -5.12
C ALA A 227 -15.91 -8.00 -5.61
N VAL A 228 -17.17 -7.58 -5.71
CA VAL A 228 -18.25 -8.42 -6.26
C VAL A 228 -17.97 -8.75 -7.72
N ASP A 229 -17.63 -7.76 -8.54
CA ASP A 229 -17.32 -7.97 -9.96
C ASP A 229 -16.05 -8.84 -10.14
N THR A 230 -15.09 -8.76 -9.21
CA THR A 230 -13.93 -9.66 -9.15
C THR A 230 -14.34 -11.12 -8.90
N LEU A 231 -15.28 -11.35 -7.99
CA LEU A 231 -15.71 -12.71 -7.58
C LEU A 231 -16.75 -13.32 -8.54
N HIS A 232 -17.52 -12.45 -9.19
CA HIS A 232 -18.66 -12.80 -10.02
C HIS A 232 -18.70 -11.93 -11.30
N PRO A 233 -17.74 -12.11 -12.23
CA PRO A 233 -17.66 -11.31 -13.45
C PRO A 233 -18.88 -11.49 -14.38
N GLU A 234 -19.59 -12.62 -14.29
CA GLU A 234 -20.76 -12.90 -15.12
C GLU A 234 -21.94 -11.97 -14.80
N GLY A 235 -22.05 -11.52 -13.54
CA GLY A 235 -23.05 -10.57 -13.05
C GLY A 235 -22.66 -9.09 -13.20
N MET A 236 -21.55 -8.81 -13.88
CA MET A 236 -21.06 -7.45 -14.10
C MET A 236 -21.92 -6.70 -15.12
N ALA A 237 -22.19 -5.43 -14.82
CA ALA A 237 -22.93 -4.51 -15.69
C ALA A 237 -22.28 -4.39 -17.08
N PRO A 238 -23.07 -4.38 -18.19
CA PRO A 238 -22.54 -4.32 -19.55
C PRO A 238 -21.58 -3.16 -19.80
N GLU A 239 -21.84 -2.00 -19.19
CA GLU A 239 -21.05 -0.77 -19.38
C GLU A 239 -19.64 -0.89 -18.79
N ARG A 240 -19.39 -1.84 -17.89
CA ARG A 240 -18.07 -2.13 -17.31
C ARG A 240 -17.26 -3.15 -18.11
N ARG A 241 -17.89 -3.87 -19.04
CA ARG A 241 -17.23 -4.89 -19.85
C ARG A 241 -16.33 -4.27 -20.91
N HIS A 242 -15.21 -4.91 -21.18
CA HIS A 242 -14.39 -4.61 -22.33
C HIS A 242 -15.08 -5.12 -23.62
N SER A 243 -14.90 -4.42 -24.74
CA SER A 243 -15.57 -4.76 -26.02
C SER A 243 -15.00 -6.00 -26.70
N GLY A 244 -13.71 -6.27 -26.50
CA GLY A 244 -13.03 -7.48 -26.96
C GLY A 244 -13.22 -8.68 -26.04
N ALA A 245 -13.02 -9.89 -26.58
CA ALA A 245 -13.06 -11.14 -25.83
C ALA A 245 -11.73 -11.42 -25.11
N VAL A 246 -11.80 -12.12 -23.97
CA VAL A 246 -10.60 -12.62 -23.26
C VAL A 246 -9.75 -13.45 -24.23
N PRO A 247 -8.44 -13.16 -24.38
CA PRO A 247 -7.57 -13.90 -25.27
C PRO A 247 -7.58 -15.40 -24.95
N ALA A 248 -7.83 -16.23 -25.96
CA ALA A 248 -7.79 -17.68 -25.82
C ALA A 248 -6.36 -18.14 -25.49
N GLU A 249 -6.22 -19.24 -24.75
CA GLU A 249 -4.92 -19.85 -24.48
C GLU A 249 -4.15 -20.11 -25.79
N GLY A 250 -2.86 -19.81 -25.80
CA GLY A 250 -2.02 -19.98 -26.99
C GLY A 250 -2.06 -18.80 -27.97
N THR A 251 -2.98 -17.84 -27.81
CA THR A 251 -3.02 -16.62 -28.64
C THR A 251 -1.70 -15.86 -28.50
N GLN A 252 -1.06 -15.49 -29.61
CA GLN A 252 0.19 -14.72 -29.56
C GLN A 252 -0.04 -13.35 -28.93
N SER A 253 0.72 -13.05 -27.88
CA SER A 253 0.72 -11.77 -27.17
C SER A 253 2.14 -11.21 -27.15
N GLY A 254 2.42 -10.26 -28.05
CA GLY A 254 3.73 -9.63 -28.18
C GLY A 254 4.87 -10.61 -28.50
N LYS A 255 6.12 -10.17 -28.28
CA LYS A 255 7.36 -10.87 -28.68
C LYS A 255 7.46 -12.30 -28.11
N GLY A 256 6.97 -13.28 -28.86
CA GLY A 256 7.17 -14.71 -28.60
C GLY A 256 6.49 -15.26 -27.35
N ARG A 257 5.55 -14.53 -26.75
CA ARG A 257 4.73 -15.03 -25.63
C ARG A 257 3.34 -15.40 -26.15
N THR A 258 2.75 -16.41 -25.54
CA THR A 258 1.37 -16.80 -25.76
C THR A 258 0.54 -16.51 -24.53
N ALA A 259 -0.74 -16.21 -24.73
CA ALA A 259 -1.69 -16.02 -23.66
C ALA A 259 -1.80 -17.33 -22.85
N PRO A 260 -1.69 -17.28 -21.52
CA PRO A 260 -2.04 -18.42 -20.67
C PRO A 260 -3.56 -18.63 -20.70
N ASP A 261 -4.02 -19.73 -20.11
CA ASP A 261 -5.44 -19.92 -19.78
C ASP A 261 -5.88 -18.93 -18.69
N TYR A 262 -6.29 -17.73 -19.11
CA TYR A 262 -6.75 -16.68 -18.21
C TYR A 262 -8.04 -17.07 -17.48
N VAL A 263 -8.91 -17.86 -18.11
CA VAL A 263 -10.19 -18.29 -17.50
C VAL A 263 -9.93 -19.21 -16.32
N LYS A 264 -9.06 -20.22 -16.49
CA LYS A 264 -8.68 -21.12 -15.39
C LYS A 264 -7.94 -20.38 -14.28
N LYS A 265 -7.00 -19.48 -14.62
CA LYS A 265 -6.29 -18.67 -13.62
C LYS A 265 -7.22 -17.78 -12.82
N ASP A 266 -8.17 -17.14 -13.48
CA ASP A 266 -9.18 -16.31 -12.84
C ASP A 266 -10.05 -17.13 -11.89
N ALA A 267 -10.58 -18.27 -12.34
CA ALA A 267 -11.37 -19.16 -11.51
C ALA A 267 -10.62 -19.61 -10.25
N GLN A 268 -9.32 -19.94 -10.37
CA GLN A 268 -8.47 -20.27 -9.23
C GLN A 268 -8.30 -19.08 -8.27
N GLY A 269 -8.05 -17.88 -8.79
CA GLY A 269 -7.93 -16.66 -8.00
C GLY A 269 -9.22 -16.30 -7.26
N ARG A 270 -10.37 -16.42 -7.93
CA ARG A 270 -11.70 -16.17 -7.36
C ARG A 270 -12.05 -17.17 -6.26
N GLU A 271 -11.76 -18.45 -6.46
CA GLU A 271 -11.98 -19.48 -5.45
C GLU A 271 -11.14 -19.22 -4.19
N MET A 272 -9.85 -18.90 -4.36
CA MET A 272 -8.97 -18.51 -3.24
C MET A 272 -9.52 -17.29 -2.50
N LEU A 273 -9.87 -16.22 -3.23
CA LEU A 273 -10.39 -14.99 -2.63
C LEU A 273 -11.74 -15.22 -1.92
N THR A 274 -12.61 -16.05 -2.47
CA THR A 274 -13.90 -16.45 -1.85
C THR A 274 -13.64 -17.13 -0.50
N ARG A 275 -12.74 -18.12 -0.45
CA ARG A 275 -12.40 -18.83 0.79
C ARG A 275 -11.75 -17.91 1.83
N ILE A 276 -10.92 -16.98 1.39
CA ILE A 276 -10.38 -15.92 2.26
C ILE A 276 -11.51 -15.09 2.85
N LEU A 277 -12.43 -14.59 2.03
CA LEU A 277 -13.54 -13.74 2.49
C LEU A 277 -14.51 -14.49 3.40
N LEU A 278 -14.73 -15.79 3.20
CA LEU A 278 -15.48 -16.63 4.14
C LEU A 278 -14.80 -16.66 5.52
N ILE A 279 -13.48 -16.88 5.58
CA ILE A 279 -12.73 -16.82 6.84
C ILE A 279 -12.89 -15.44 7.50
N LEU A 280 -12.77 -14.35 6.74
CA LEU A 280 -12.87 -12.99 7.27
C LEU A 280 -14.30 -12.67 7.74
N ARG A 281 -15.32 -13.04 6.98
CA ARG A 281 -16.73 -12.79 7.35
C ARG A 281 -17.11 -13.47 8.65
N HIS A 282 -16.54 -14.62 8.95
CA HIS A 282 -16.85 -15.39 10.14
C HIS A 282 -15.89 -15.10 11.32
N GLY A 283 -14.65 -14.66 11.06
CA GLY A 283 -13.61 -14.55 12.08
C GLY A 283 -12.94 -13.19 12.24
N LEU A 284 -13.20 -12.19 11.39
CA LEU A 284 -12.48 -10.92 11.41
C LEU A 284 -12.76 -10.12 12.69
N GLN A 285 -11.69 -9.70 13.34
CA GLN A 285 -11.70 -8.82 14.49
C GLN A 285 -10.79 -7.63 14.27
N LEU A 286 -11.22 -6.46 14.73
CA LEU A 286 -10.44 -5.24 14.73
C LEU A 286 -9.93 -4.92 16.12
N TYR A 287 -8.68 -4.45 16.21
CA TYR A 287 -8.15 -3.95 17.47
C TYR A 287 -8.76 -2.58 17.78
N SER A 288 -9.40 -2.45 18.95
CA SER A 288 -9.85 -1.17 19.49
C SER A 288 -8.79 -0.64 20.48
N PRO A 289 -8.08 0.46 20.17
CA PRO A 289 -7.16 1.07 21.12
C PRO A 289 -7.84 1.54 22.40
N ALA A 290 -9.09 2.01 22.30
CA ALA A 290 -9.87 2.48 23.44
C ALA A 290 -10.19 1.35 24.43
N GLU A 291 -10.48 0.16 23.92
CA GLU A 291 -10.80 -1.01 24.74
C GLU A 291 -9.58 -1.90 25.03
N GLY A 292 -8.45 -1.66 24.35
CA GLY A 292 -7.23 -2.43 24.50
C GLY A 292 -7.33 -3.88 24.03
N ARG A 293 -8.34 -4.23 23.24
CA ARG A 293 -8.65 -5.61 22.81
C ARG A 293 -9.16 -5.68 21.38
N HIS A 294 -9.19 -6.89 20.84
CA HIS A 294 -9.85 -7.22 19.58
C HIS A 294 -11.33 -7.45 19.79
N GLY A 295 -12.15 -7.01 18.84
CA GLY A 295 -13.59 -7.22 18.82
C GLY A 295 -14.09 -7.42 17.40
N ALA A 296 -15.22 -8.13 17.26
CA ALA A 296 -15.90 -8.25 15.98
C ALA A 296 -16.32 -6.86 15.48
N ASP A 297 -16.08 -6.60 14.20
CA ASP A 297 -16.58 -5.42 13.51
C ASP A 297 -17.81 -5.80 12.67
N TYR A 298 -18.93 -5.11 12.91
CA TYR A 298 -20.20 -5.31 12.22
C TYR A 298 -20.59 -4.11 11.36
N GLU A 299 -19.83 -3.02 11.42
CA GLU A 299 -20.17 -1.78 10.74
C GLU A 299 -19.50 -1.70 9.36
N GLN A 300 -18.24 -2.13 9.26
CA GLN A 300 -17.47 -2.00 8.03
C GLN A 300 -17.56 -3.26 7.18
N ASP A 301 -17.39 -3.07 5.87
CA ASP A 301 -17.33 -4.17 4.94
C ASP A 301 -16.14 -5.09 5.21
N VAL A 302 -16.38 -6.39 5.16
CA VAL A 302 -15.33 -7.41 5.33
C VAL A 302 -14.18 -7.18 4.34
N VAL A 303 -14.48 -6.84 3.09
CA VAL A 303 -13.45 -6.64 2.05
C VAL A 303 -12.53 -5.45 2.33
N ARG A 304 -12.97 -4.45 3.12
CA ARG A 304 -12.12 -3.31 3.49
C ARG A 304 -10.91 -3.73 4.33
N ALA A 305 -10.93 -4.92 4.93
CA ALA A 305 -9.79 -5.49 5.65
C ALA A 305 -8.60 -5.81 4.73
N LEU A 306 -8.88 -6.11 3.45
CA LEU A 306 -7.90 -6.45 2.41
C LEU A 306 -7.68 -5.31 1.42
N ALA A 307 -8.66 -4.42 1.23
CA ALA A 307 -8.50 -3.20 0.48
C ALA A 307 -7.45 -2.27 1.13
N HIS A 308 -7.11 -1.17 0.46
CA HIS A 308 -6.18 -0.17 1.01
C HIS A 308 -4.78 -0.74 1.31
N GLY A 309 -4.33 -1.82 0.65
CA GLY A 309 -3.10 -2.52 1.04
C GLY A 309 -3.12 -2.98 2.51
N GLY A 310 -4.32 -3.21 3.05
CA GLY A 310 -4.58 -3.85 4.33
C GLY A 310 -4.07 -5.29 4.31
N ARG A 311 -3.76 -5.78 5.50
CA ARG A 311 -3.38 -7.18 5.70
C ARG A 311 -4.13 -7.73 6.89
N VAL A 312 -4.60 -8.96 6.79
CA VAL A 312 -5.21 -9.67 7.92
C VAL A 312 -4.24 -10.72 8.39
N ASN A 313 -4.04 -10.78 9.71
CA ASN A 313 -3.23 -11.82 10.33
C ASN A 313 -4.17 -12.91 10.85
N VAL A 314 -4.09 -14.11 10.30
CA VAL A 314 -4.81 -15.28 10.80
C VAL A 314 -3.88 -16.03 11.75
N ARG A 315 -4.33 -16.24 12.98
CA ARG A 315 -3.64 -17.05 13.99
C ARG A 315 -4.12 -18.50 13.90
N ILE A 316 -3.17 -19.42 13.76
CA ILE A 316 -3.44 -20.85 13.60
C ILE A 316 -3.02 -21.55 14.90
N PRO A 317 -3.90 -22.33 15.56
CA PRO A 317 -3.52 -23.01 16.79
C PRO A 317 -2.35 -23.98 16.57
N ALA A 318 -1.52 -24.15 17.60
CA ALA A 318 -0.50 -25.18 17.66
C ALA A 318 -1.08 -26.58 17.40
N LEU A 319 -0.26 -27.47 16.84
CA LEU A 319 -0.64 -28.84 16.56
C LEU A 319 -0.79 -29.64 17.87
N SER A 320 -1.84 -30.43 17.97
CA SER A 320 -2.07 -31.40 19.04
C SER A 320 -1.15 -32.61 18.94
N SER A 321 -0.70 -32.97 17.74
CA SER A 321 0.19 -34.10 17.48
C SER A 321 1.12 -33.84 16.29
N LYS A 322 2.10 -34.72 16.04
CA LYS A 322 3.00 -34.63 14.88
C LYS A 322 2.32 -34.97 13.55
N ASP A 323 1.25 -35.75 13.62
CA ASP A 323 0.54 -36.27 12.44
C ASP A 323 -0.60 -35.35 12.01
N GLU A 324 -0.90 -34.32 12.80
CA GLU A 324 -1.91 -33.32 12.46
C GLU A 324 -1.51 -32.51 11.21
N PRO A 325 -2.42 -32.27 10.26
CA PRO A 325 -2.10 -31.63 8.98
C PRO A 325 -1.65 -30.17 9.15
N ALA A 326 -0.33 -29.99 9.16
CA ALA A 326 0.32 -28.70 9.36
C ALA A 326 0.18 -27.73 8.18
N TYR A 327 -0.45 -28.12 7.07
CA TYR A 327 -0.76 -27.27 5.91
C TYR A 327 -2.25 -27.26 5.57
N TRP A 328 -3.11 -27.64 6.52
CA TRP A 328 -4.56 -27.68 6.30
C TRP A 328 -5.11 -26.33 5.82
N LEU A 329 -4.76 -25.22 6.47
CA LEU A 329 -5.28 -23.90 6.06
C LEU A 329 -4.80 -23.48 4.65
N PRO A 330 -3.49 -23.57 4.32
CA PRO A 330 -3.04 -23.38 2.94
C PRO A 330 -3.76 -24.29 1.93
N HIS A 331 -4.00 -25.56 2.27
CA HIS A 331 -4.71 -26.49 1.39
C HIS A 331 -6.18 -26.10 1.20
N PHE A 332 -6.86 -25.74 2.29
CA PHE A 332 -8.21 -25.18 2.26
C PHE A 332 -8.27 -23.96 1.35
N LEU A 333 -7.25 -23.11 1.30
CA LEU A 333 -7.20 -21.96 0.38
C LEU A 333 -6.85 -22.32 -1.08
N GLY A 334 -6.58 -23.58 -1.38
CA GLY A 334 -6.12 -24.04 -2.70
C GLY A 334 -4.65 -23.72 -2.99
N VAL A 335 -3.87 -23.39 -1.95
CA VAL A 335 -2.48 -22.93 -2.08
C VAL A 335 -1.50 -24.10 -2.19
N THR A 336 -1.80 -25.22 -1.51
CA THR A 336 -0.96 -26.43 -1.50
C THR A 336 -1.68 -27.62 -2.14
N LYS A 337 -0.90 -28.53 -2.73
CA LYS A 337 -1.44 -29.76 -3.36
C LYS A 337 -2.10 -30.70 -2.36
N ASP A 338 -1.61 -30.71 -1.12
CA ASP A 338 -2.15 -31.49 0.00
C ASP A 338 -2.04 -30.70 1.31
N ASP A 339 -2.67 -31.21 2.36
CA ASP A 339 -2.77 -30.60 3.69
C ASP A 339 -1.62 -30.97 4.65
N THR A 340 -0.73 -31.88 4.24
CA THR A 340 0.42 -32.36 5.03
C THR A 340 1.75 -31.80 4.56
N LYS A 341 1.86 -31.41 3.28
CA LYS A 341 3.08 -30.91 2.64
C LYS A 341 2.88 -29.49 2.11
N GLY A 342 3.95 -28.70 2.22
CA GLY A 342 3.98 -27.31 1.76
C GLY A 342 4.35 -27.15 0.29
N GLU A 343 3.95 -28.08 -0.58
CA GLU A 343 4.18 -27.99 -2.03
C GLU A 343 3.06 -27.16 -2.67
N ALA A 344 3.44 -26.12 -3.41
CA ALA A 344 2.49 -25.19 -4.02
C ALA A 344 1.63 -25.88 -5.10
N ALA A 345 0.34 -25.52 -5.13
CA ALA A 345 -0.60 -25.95 -6.17
C ALA A 345 -0.29 -25.27 -7.53
N GLN A 346 -0.83 -25.84 -8.62
CA GLN A 346 -0.68 -25.24 -9.94
C GLN A 346 -1.36 -23.86 -9.99
N GLY A 347 -0.63 -22.83 -10.46
CA GLY A 347 -1.12 -21.46 -10.55
C GLY A 347 -0.60 -20.55 -9.42
N VAL A 348 -0.15 -21.15 -8.32
CA VAL A 348 0.43 -20.44 -7.18
C VAL A 348 1.92 -20.20 -7.40
N SER A 349 2.35 -18.96 -7.27
CA SER A 349 3.76 -18.55 -7.33
C SER A 349 4.42 -18.64 -5.95
N GLU A 350 5.61 -19.23 -5.86
CA GLU A 350 6.50 -19.04 -4.71
C GLU A 350 7.32 -17.75 -4.90
N ARG A 351 7.58 -17.02 -3.81
CA ARG A 351 8.24 -15.70 -3.86
C ARG A 351 9.47 -15.62 -2.96
N ASP A 352 10.45 -14.85 -3.41
CA ASP A 352 11.72 -14.66 -2.69
C ASP A 352 11.67 -13.58 -1.59
N PHE A 353 10.63 -12.72 -1.58
CA PHE A 353 10.55 -11.62 -0.63
C PHE A 353 9.11 -11.19 -0.30
N ALA A 354 8.93 -10.76 0.96
CA ALA A 354 7.76 -10.05 1.45
C ALA A 354 8.21 -8.86 2.32
N THR A 355 7.48 -7.76 2.25
CA THR A 355 7.81 -6.51 2.98
C THR A 355 7.37 -6.55 4.45
N HIS A 356 6.53 -7.53 4.81
CA HIS A 356 6.02 -7.76 6.15
C HIS A 356 6.14 -9.24 6.50
N ARG A 357 6.13 -9.53 7.81
CA ARG A 357 6.08 -10.88 8.36
C ARG A 357 5.38 -10.86 9.71
N THR A 358 4.98 -12.03 10.20
CA THR A 358 4.55 -12.18 11.58
C THR A 358 5.68 -12.72 12.45
N SER A 359 5.52 -12.58 13.76
CA SER A 359 6.42 -13.10 14.78
C SER A 359 5.56 -13.73 15.87
N ILE A 360 5.75 -15.03 16.08
CA ILE A 360 5.01 -15.81 17.09
C ILE A 360 6.01 -16.37 18.11
N GLY A 361 5.77 -16.07 19.39
CA GLY A 361 6.49 -16.67 20.51
C GLY A 361 5.96 -18.07 20.86
N PRO A 362 6.71 -18.89 21.62
CA PRO A 362 6.23 -20.18 22.08
C PRO A 362 5.02 -20.05 23.01
N ASN A 363 4.15 -21.06 22.97
CA ASN A 363 3.07 -21.21 23.93
C ASN A 363 3.67 -21.54 25.30
N LYS A 364 3.08 -21.00 26.37
CA LYS A 364 3.54 -21.22 27.75
C LYS A 364 2.33 -21.39 28.68
N ASP A 365 2.34 -22.44 29.49
CA ASP A 365 1.31 -22.69 30.51
C ASP A 365 -0.12 -22.65 29.98
N GLY A 366 -0.35 -23.29 28.82
CA GLY A 366 -1.65 -23.30 28.14
C GLY A 366 -2.05 -21.95 27.51
N LYS A 367 -1.20 -20.91 27.62
CA LYS A 367 -1.46 -19.59 27.04
C LYS A 367 -0.78 -19.44 25.68
N PRO A 368 -1.48 -18.86 24.70
CA PRO A 368 -0.92 -18.64 23.38
C PRO A 368 0.25 -17.64 23.43
N GLY A 369 1.31 -17.91 22.66
CA GLY A 369 2.50 -17.05 22.60
C GLY A 369 2.23 -15.65 22.04
N LYS A 370 3.17 -14.72 22.24
CA LYS A 370 3.05 -13.34 21.75
C LYS A 370 3.02 -13.30 20.22
N PHE A 371 1.97 -12.72 19.65
CA PHE A 371 1.78 -12.57 18.21
C PHE A 371 1.92 -11.12 17.77
N LYS A 372 2.84 -10.82 16.85
CA LYS A 372 3.06 -9.47 16.32
C LYS A 372 3.35 -9.47 14.83
N GLU A 373 2.76 -8.54 14.12
CA GLU A 373 3.21 -8.14 12.79
C GLU A 373 4.51 -7.29 12.89
N LYS A 374 5.45 -7.57 11.99
CA LYS A 374 6.68 -6.80 11.78
C LYS A 374 6.73 -6.39 10.31
N GLY A 375 6.92 -5.09 10.05
CA GLY A 375 7.03 -4.54 8.70
C GLY A 375 8.36 -3.85 8.44
N GLY A 376 8.61 -3.54 7.16
CA GLY A 376 9.73 -2.69 6.70
C GLY A 376 10.95 -3.47 6.19
N VAL A 377 11.97 -2.71 5.78
CA VAL A 377 13.17 -3.24 5.08
C VAL A 377 13.91 -4.29 5.90
N LEU A 378 14.00 -4.11 7.23
CA LEU A 378 14.58 -5.11 8.14
C LEU A 378 13.81 -6.45 8.13
N ALA A 379 12.49 -6.44 7.93
CA ALA A 379 11.69 -7.66 7.83
C ALA A 379 11.99 -8.41 6.52
N SER A 380 12.12 -7.70 5.40
CA SER A 380 12.52 -8.28 4.11
C SER A 380 13.90 -8.95 4.16
N LEU A 381 14.89 -8.28 4.78
CA LEU A 381 16.23 -8.84 5.00
C LEU A 381 16.21 -10.07 5.93
N THR A 382 15.40 -10.04 7.00
CA THR A 382 15.34 -11.18 7.94
C THR A 382 14.64 -12.39 7.32
N ASN A 383 13.68 -12.20 6.40
CA ASN A 383 13.03 -13.29 5.68
C ASN A 383 14.03 -14.06 4.80
N LYS A 384 14.99 -13.37 4.18
CA LYS A 384 16.06 -14.00 3.39
C LYS A 384 17.06 -14.83 4.22
N VAL A 385 17.15 -14.59 5.53
CA VAL A 385 18.15 -15.22 6.41
C VAL A 385 17.54 -16.30 7.33
N ALA A 386 16.21 -16.43 7.36
CA ALA A 386 15.54 -17.47 8.14
C ALA A 386 15.65 -18.83 7.44
N VAL A 387 16.11 -19.87 8.16
CA VAL A 387 16.33 -21.23 7.63
C VAL A 387 15.43 -22.24 8.37
N GLY A 388 14.98 -23.28 7.66
CA GLY A 388 14.21 -24.39 8.23
C GLY A 388 12.77 -24.02 8.64
N ALA A 389 12.24 -24.67 9.68
CA ALA A 389 10.86 -24.46 10.15
C ALA A 389 10.55 -23.04 10.66
N ALA A 390 11.57 -22.19 10.81
CA ALA A 390 11.43 -20.78 11.17
C ALA A 390 11.28 -19.86 9.94
N SER A 391 11.52 -20.36 8.73
CA SER A 391 11.37 -19.60 7.49
C SER A 391 9.91 -19.56 7.04
N PRO A 392 9.34 -18.39 6.76
CA PRO A 392 8.00 -18.30 6.20
C PRO A 392 7.96 -18.84 4.77
N LYS A 393 6.87 -19.52 4.42
CA LYS A 393 6.49 -19.78 3.03
C LYS A 393 5.79 -18.53 2.47
N LEU A 394 6.23 -18.07 1.31
CA LEU A 394 5.68 -16.91 0.62
C LEU A 394 5.00 -17.37 -0.66
N TRP A 395 3.69 -17.19 -0.73
CA TRP A 395 2.88 -17.58 -1.88
C TRP A 395 2.14 -16.39 -2.46
N GLY A 396 1.86 -16.47 -3.76
CA GLY A 396 1.17 -15.44 -4.51
C GLY A 396 0.25 -15.99 -5.59
N GLN A 397 -0.91 -15.37 -5.76
CA GLN A 397 -1.89 -15.72 -6.80
C GLN A 397 -2.45 -14.44 -7.41
N ASP A 398 -2.38 -14.32 -8.74
CA ASP A 398 -2.96 -13.19 -9.47
C ASP A 398 -4.49 -13.27 -9.45
N ILE A 399 -5.14 -12.11 -9.37
CA ILE A 399 -6.59 -11.94 -9.46
C ILE A 399 -6.93 -10.90 -10.53
N SER A 400 -8.15 -10.96 -11.05
CA SER A 400 -8.70 -9.96 -11.97
C SER A 400 -9.48 -8.90 -11.18
N GLY A 401 -8.79 -7.99 -10.50
CA GLY A 401 -9.42 -6.93 -9.71
C GLY A 401 -10.31 -6.04 -10.59
N GLY A 402 -11.62 -6.06 -10.33
CA GLY A 402 -12.66 -5.47 -11.18
C GLY A 402 -13.35 -6.46 -12.13
N GLY A 403 -13.01 -7.75 -12.06
CA GLY A 403 -13.61 -8.84 -12.83
C GLY A 403 -12.89 -9.14 -14.14
N LEU A 404 -12.78 -10.43 -14.48
CA LEU A 404 -12.20 -10.88 -15.74
C LEU A 404 -12.95 -10.27 -16.93
N GLY A 405 -12.22 -9.65 -17.85
CA GLY A 405 -12.81 -9.09 -19.07
C GLY A 405 -13.53 -7.75 -18.89
N SER A 406 -13.45 -7.12 -17.71
CA SER A 406 -13.81 -5.70 -17.57
C SER A 406 -12.79 -4.81 -18.27
N LYS A 407 -13.18 -3.55 -18.49
CA LYS A 407 -12.25 -2.49 -18.90
C LYS A 407 -11.73 -1.74 -17.66
N ASP A 408 -10.44 -1.47 -17.62
CA ASP A 408 -9.84 -0.58 -16.64
C ASP A 408 -10.10 0.90 -16.99
N TRP A 409 -9.58 1.83 -16.18
CA TRP A 409 -9.72 3.27 -16.42
C TRP A 409 -8.95 3.79 -17.64
N ASN A 410 -8.03 3.00 -18.23
CA ASN A 410 -7.39 3.30 -19.51
C ASN A 410 -8.14 2.68 -20.70
N GLY A 411 -9.18 1.86 -20.43
CA GLY A 411 -9.91 1.10 -21.43
C GLY A 411 -9.27 -0.25 -21.76
N ASP A 412 -8.20 -0.66 -21.06
CA ASP A 412 -7.53 -1.94 -21.25
C ASP A 412 -8.30 -3.07 -20.57
N MET A 413 -8.17 -4.29 -21.07
CA MET A 413 -8.83 -5.45 -20.48
C MET A 413 -8.16 -5.89 -19.18
N VAL A 414 -8.99 -6.12 -18.15
CA VAL A 414 -8.56 -6.70 -16.87
C VAL A 414 -8.38 -8.22 -17.00
N LEU A 415 -7.19 -8.69 -16.63
CA LEU A 415 -6.74 -10.09 -16.72
C LEU A 415 -5.96 -10.51 -15.46
N PRO A 416 -5.92 -11.81 -15.08
CA PRO A 416 -5.14 -12.32 -13.97
C PRO A 416 -3.66 -12.51 -14.38
N ASN A 417 -2.99 -11.41 -14.68
CA ASN A 417 -1.59 -11.33 -15.14
C ASN A 417 -0.67 -10.60 -14.14
N GLY A 418 -1.21 -10.26 -12.97
CA GLY A 418 -0.52 -9.52 -11.91
C GLY A 418 -0.63 -7.99 -12.02
N SER A 419 -1.14 -7.43 -13.13
CA SER A 419 -1.33 -5.98 -13.30
C SER A 419 -2.55 -5.44 -12.56
N TYR A 420 -3.52 -6.32 -12.28
CA TYR A 420 -4.82 -5.97 -11.72
C TYR A 420 -5.08 -6.69 -10.39
N GLY A 421 -4.04 -6.85 -9.59
CA GLY A 421 -4.16 -7.41 -8.25
C GLY A 421 -3.46 -8.75 -8.09
N HIS A 422 -2.95 -8.94 -6.87
CA HIS A 422 -2.22 -10.13 -6.50
C HIS A 422 -2.44 -10.42 -5.01
N VAL A 423 -2.97 -11.59 -4.69
CA VAL A 423 -3.08 -12.07 -3.31
C VAL A 423 -1.69 -12.47 -2.84
N LEU A 424 -1.23 -11.90 -1.73
CA LEU A 424 -0.01 -12.26 -1.04
C LEU A 424 -0.34 -13.04 0.23
N LEU A 425 0.31 -14.20 0.39
CA LEU A 425 0.23 -15.05 1.56
C LEU A 425 1.61 -15.22 2.20
N VAL A 426 1.72 -14.90 3.50
CA VAL A 426 2.93 -15.16 4.30
C VAL A 426 2.58 -16.17 5.37
N TYR A 427 3.05 -17.40 5.19
CA TYR A 427 2.71 -18.55 6.02
C TYR A 427 3.83 -18.95 6.96
N HIS A 428 3.52 -19.02 8.25
CA HIS A 428 4.36 -19.64 9.27
C HIS A 428 3.66 -20.91 9.77
N ARG A 429 4.32 -22.05 9.56
CA ARG A 429 3.81 -23.37 9.94
C ARG A 429 3.59 -23.47 11.46
N PRO A 430 2.42 -23.93 11.95
CA PRO A 430 2.24 -24.29 13.35
C PRO A 430 3.14 -25.48 13.71
N THR A 431 3.50 -25.59 14.98
CA THR A 431 4.17 -26.76 15.55
C THR A 431 3.43 -27.19 16.82
N MET A 432 3.84 -28.29 17.44
CA MET A 432 3.26 -28.70 18.74
C MET A 432 3.53 -27.69 19.87
N GLU A 433 4.56 -26.85 19.73
CA GLU A 433 4.98 -25.90 20.76
C GLU A 433 4.56 -24.45 20.45
N LYS A 434 4.19 -24.17 19.20
CA LYS A 434 3.99 -22.82 18.69
C LYS A 434 2.79 -22.76 17.76
N ASP A 435 1.93 -21.79 17.99
CA ASP A 435 0.91 -21.40 17.02
C ASP A 435 1.57 -21.03 15.67
N GLY A 436 0.83 -21.26 14.59
CA GLY A 436 1.16 -20.81 13.25
C GLY A 436 0.53 -19.47 12.92
N SER A 437 0.83 -18.94 11.74
CA SER A 437 0.05 -17.82 11.18
C SER A 437 0.02 -17.83 9.67
N LEU A 438 -1.02 -17.20 9.16
CA LEU A 438 -1.12 -16.81 7.77
C LEU A 438 -1.43 -15.32 7.71
N GLN A 439 -0.52 -14.52 7.16
CA GLN A 439 -0.83 -13.14 6.80
C GLN A 439 -1.33 -13.10 5.36
N ILE A 440 -2.47 -12.44 5.17
CA ILE A 440 -3.17 -12.32 3.90
C ILE A 440 -3.21 -10.85 3.52
N GLY A 441 -2.89 -10.51 2.28
CA GLY A 441 -3.10 -9.16 1.74
C GLY A 441 -3.36 -9.19 0.24
N ILE A 442 -3.93 -8.10 -0.27
CA ILE A 442 -4.06 -7.87 -1.72
C ILE A 442 -3.09 -6.76 -2.10
N GLU A 443 -2.10 -7.10 -2.90
CA GLU A 443 -1.19 -6.15 -3.52
C GLU A 443 -1.82 -5.59 -4.80
N THR A 444 -1.58 -4.31 -5.08
CA THR A 444 -2.12 -3.66 -6.27
C THR A 444 -1.58 -4.28 -7.56
N ILE A 445 -0.28 -4.61 -7.57
CA ILE A 445 0.37 -5.30 -8.67
C ILE A 445 1.32 -6.39 -8.14
N ALA A 446 1.43 -7.49 -8.87
CA ALA A 446 2.44 -8.51 -8.64
C ALA A 446 3.85 -7.95 -8.87
N PRO A 447 4.89 -8.52 -8.23
CA PRO A 447 6.27 -8.13 -8.52
C PRO A 447 6.59 -8.20 -10.02
N HIS A 448 7.18 -7.14 -10.56
CA HIS A 448 7.59 -7.01 -11.96
C HIS A 448 6.47 -7.08 -13.01
N ALA A 449 5.20 -7.10 -12.60
CA ALA A 449 4.08 -6.99 -13.53
C ALA A 449 4.00 -5.57 -14.13
N ASP A 450 3.44 -5.48 -15.34
CA ASP A 450 3.18 -4.19 -15.99
C ASP A 450 2.14 -3.42 -15.17
N SER A 451 2.34 -2.12 -14.98
CA SER A 451 1.45 -1.29 -14.17
C SER A 451 0.58 -0.37 -15.02
N PRO A 452 -0.75 -0.37 -14.82
CA PRO A 452 -1.67 0.53 -15.53
C PRO A 452 -1.53 2.01 -15.12
N VAL A 453 -0.63 2.31 -14.17
CA VAL A 453 -0.36 3.66 -13.64
C VAL A 453 1.14 4.00 -13.60
N GLY A 454 1.97 3.19 -14.25
CA GLY A 454 3.40 3.46 -14.41
C GLY A 454 4.26 3.20 -13.17
N TYR A 455 3.79 2.36 -12.24
CA TYR A 455 4.54 1.94 -11.05
C TYR A 455 5.36 0.65 -11.30
N GLU A 456 6.56 0.58 -10.75
CA GLU A 456 7.38 -0.62 -10.79
C GLU A 456 7.44 -1.29 -9.41
N HIS A 457 6.88 -2.49 -9.30
CA HIS A 457 6.94 -3.27 -8.06
C HIS A 457 8.16 -4.18 -8.03
N ASN A 458 9.15 -3.81 -7.22
CA ASN A 458 10.38 -4.58 -7.01
C ASN A 458 10.75 -4.63 -5.51
N PHE A 459 11.84 -5.31 -5.16
CA PHE A 459 12.28 -5.51 -3.77
C PHE A 459 12.56 -4.20 -2.97
N ARG A 460 12.73 -3.06 -3.65
CA ARG A 460 12.91 -1.74 -3.01
C ARG A 460 11.59 -1.08 -2.63
N SER A 461 10.48 -1.65 -3.09
CA SER A 461 9.15 -1.18 -2.78
C SER A 461 8.85 -1.38 -1.30
N THR A 462 8.40 -0.31 -0.65
CA THR A 462 7.98 -0.29 0.75
C THR A 462 6.56 0.26 0.80
N GLU A 463 5.85 0.11 1.92
CA GLU A 463 4.55 0.77 2.09
C GLU A 463 4.62 2.30 1.81
N ALA A 464 5.78 2.94 2.02
CA ALA A 464 6.00 4.35 1.75
C ALA A 464 6.29 4.70 0.28
N THR A 465 6.68 3.73 -0.55
CA THR A 465 7.06 3.93 -1.97
C THR A 465 6.21 3.13 -2.95
N SER A 466 5.34 2.25 -2.45
CA SER A 466 4.39 1.46 -3.23
C SER A 466 3.19 2.30 -3.69
N ASN A 467 2.48 1.84 -4.72
CA ASN A 467 1.22 2.45 -5.17
C ASN A 467 0.31 2.78 -3.97
N PRO A 468 -0.06 4.05 -3.74
CA PRO A 468 -0.89 4.44 -2.59
C PRO A 468 -2.31 3.86 -2.68
N GLU A 469 -2.77 3.50 -3.88
CA GLU A 469 -4.09 2.96 -4.15
C GLU A 469 -4.05 1.44 -4.34
N SER A 470 -5.05 0.75 -3.80
CA SER A 470 -5.33 -0.66 -3.99
C SER A 470 -6.09 -0.87 -5.29
N VAL A 471 -5.95 -2.04 -5.91
CA VAL A 471 -6.76 -2.39 -7.08
C VAL A 471 -8.27 -2.38 -6.80
N LEU A 472 -8.67 -2.49 -5.53
CA LEU A 472 -10.07 -2.37 -5.11
C LEU A 472 -10.49 -0.90 -4.89
N HIS A 473 -9.79 0.09 -5.46
CA HIS A 473 -10.04 1.55 -5.34
C HIS A 473 -9.92 2.15 -3.93
N GLY A 474 -9.25 1.44 -3.03
CA GLY A 474 -8.98 1.90 -1.66
C GLY A 474 -7.60 2.52 -1.49
N HIS A 475 -7.48 3.69 -0.86
CA HIS A 475 -6.19 4.29 -0.49
C HIS A 475 -5.58 3.74 0.79
N LYS A 476 -4.25 3.50 0.83
CA LYS A 476 -3.52 2.88 1.96
C LYS A 476 -3.68 3.53 3.33
N ARG A 477 -4.16 4.77 3.37
CA ARG A 477 -4.39 5.52 4.61
C ARG A 477 -5.81 5.35 5.15
N ASP A 478 -6.73 4.79 4.37
CA ASP A 478 -8.12 4.48 4.79
C ASP A 478 -8.28 3.06 5.34
N LYS A 479 -7.16 2.38 5.62
CA LYS A 479 -7.16 1.03 6.20
C LYS A 479 -7.98 1.01 7.47
N ILE A 480 -8.78 -0.05 7.60
CA ILE A 480 -9.55 -0.31 8.81
C ILE A 480 -8.60 -0.70 9.97
N GLY A 481 -9.00 -0.36 11.19
CA GLY A 481 -8.15 -0.41 12.39
C GLY A 481 -7.24 0.82 12.55
N SER A 482 -6.44 0.88 13.61
CA SER A 482 -5.67 2.10 13.95
C SER A 482 -4.43 2.34 13.07
N GLY A 483 -4.20 1.51 12.05
CA GLY A 483 -3.06 1.62 11.13
C GLY A 483 -1.71 1.18 11.73
N GLY A 484 -1.69 0.67 12.96
CA GLY A 484 -0.51 0.09 13.60
C GLY A 484 -0.11 -1.28 13.04
N LEU A 485 1.07 -1.76 13.44
CA LEU A 485 1.53 -3.14 13.16
C LEU A 485 1.60 -3.98 14.44
N GLY A 486 1.98 -3.36 15.57
CA GLY A 486 2.34 -4.09 16.79
C GLY A 486 1.19 -4.80 17.51
N LYS A 487 -0.05 -4.61 17.06
CA LYS A 487 -1.27 -5.13 17.68
C LYS A 487 -2.08 -6.06 16.78
N ASN A 488 -1.62 -6.34 15.56
CA ASN A 488 -2.38 -7.07 14.54
C ASN A 488 -3.77 -6.42 14.36
N GLU A 489 -3.82 -5.21 13.79
CA GLU A 489 -5.03 -4.38 13.72
C GLU A 489 -6.25 -5.10 13.13
N ARG A 490 -5.99 -6.08 12.26
CA ARG A 490 -6.96 -7.01 11.69
C ARG A 490 -6.50 -8.42 12.02
N LEU A 491 -7.28 -9.13 12.82
CA LEU A 491 -6.97 -10.47 13.33
C LEU A 491 -8.11 -11.43 12.99
N VAL A 492 -7.76 -12.67 12.70
CA VAL A 492 -8.67 -13.82 12.81
C VAL A 492 -8.00 -14.82 13.75
N ASP A 493 -8.71 -15.30 14.76
CA ASP A 493 -8.23 -16.39 15.63
C ASP A 493 -9.01 -17.66 15.33
N LEU A 494 -8.35 -18.63 14.68
CA LEU A 494 -9.00 -19.89 14.32
C LEU A 494 -9.38 -20.71 15.56
N ARG A 495 -8.68 -20.57 16.69
CA ARG A 495 -9.07 -21.25 17.94
C ARG A 495 -10.42 -20.75 18.43
N GLU A 496 -10.67 -19.45 18.34
CA GLU A 496 -11.97 -18.86 18.73
C GLU A 496 -13.09 -19.34 17.79
N MET A 497 -12.83 -19.38 16.48
CA MET A 497 -13.78 -19.93 15.50
C MET A 497 -14.15 -21.38 15.84
N GLY A 498 -13.17 -22.23 16.11
CA GLY A 498 -13.41 -23.63 16.51
C GLY A 498 -14.20 -23.74 17.82
N THR A 499 -13.87 -22.91 18.82
CA THR A 499 -14.57 -22.91 20.13
C THR A 499 -16.04 -22.50 20.02
N SER A 500 -16.37 -21.63 19.05
CA SER A 500 -17.75 -21.23 18.79
C SER A 500 -18.58 -22.30 18.05
N HIS A 501 -17.93 -23.33 17.52
CA HIS A 501 -18.56 -24.40 16.76
C HIS A 501 -18.78 -25.66 17.61
N SER A 502 -19.84 -26.42 17.32
CA SER A 502 -20.24 -27.60 18.09
C SER A 502 -19.17 -28.70 18.18
N SER A 503 -18.31 -28.81 17.16
CA SER A 503 -17.21 -29.78 17.13
C SER A 503 -15.98 -29.36 17.95
N GLY A 504 -15.86 -28.08 18.33
CA GLY A 504 -14.62 -27.52 18.88
C GLY A 504 -13.45 -27.41 17.88
N ASP A 505 -13.63 -27.86 16.62
CA ASP A 505 -12.60 -27.88 15.58
C ASP A 505 -12.87 -26.80 14.53
N TRP A 506 -11.92 -25.89 14.38
CA TRP A 506 -11.96 -24.80 13.42
C TRP A 506 -11.93 -25.28 11.97
N ARG A 507 -11.33 -26.44 11.69
CA ARG A 507 -11.30 -27.04 10.35
C ARG A 507 -12.69 -27.45 9.91
N ALA A 508 -13.39 -28.18 10.79
CA ALA A 508 -14.77 -28.58 10.56
C ALA A 508 -15.67 -27.36 10.35
N TYR A 509 -15.46 -26.28 11.11
CA TYR A 509 -16.18 -25.03 10.92
C TYR A 509 -15.91 -24.38 9.55
N LEU A 510 -14.64 -24.35 9.09
CA LEU A 510 -14.29 -23.81 7.78
C LEU A 510 -14.83 -24.65 6.62
N ASP A 511 -14.84 -25.97 6.76
CA ASP A 511 -15.47 -26.88 5.78
C ASP A 511 -16.98 -26.68 5.72
N GLU A 512 -17.64 -26.51 6.88
CA GLU A 512 -19.09 -26.25 6.95
C GLU A 512 -19.46 -24.94 6.25
N ILE A 513 -18.80 -23.81 6.58
CA ILE A 513 -19.13 -22.53 5.93
C ILE A 513 -18.86 -22.56 4.42
N LYS A 514 -17.88 -23.34 3.96
CA LYS A 514 -17.61 -23.50 2.52
C LYS A 514 -18.68 -24.33 1.85
N ARG A 515 -19.09 -25.45 2.47
CA ARG A 515 -20.17 -26.30 1.96
C ARG A 515 -21.48 -25.52 1.86
N ASP A 516 -21.82 -24.76 2.90
CA ASP A 516 -23.04 -23.97 2.94
C ASP A 516 -23.04 -22.87 1.87
N TRP A 517 -21.88 -22.24 1.66
CA TRP A 517 -21.67 -21.29 0.56
C TRP A 517 -21.87 -21.94 -0.82
N ASP A 518 -21.28 -23.11 -1.04
CA ASP A 518 -21.40 -23.84 -2.31
C ASP A 518 -22.84 -24.29 -2.58
N GLN A 519 -23.55 -24.72 -1.53
CA GLN A 519 -24.97 -25.04 -1.61
C GLN A 519 -25.80 -23.81 -1.99
N ALA A 520 -25.60 -22.67 -1.31
CA ALA A 520 -26.31 -21.44 -1.63
C ALA A 520 -26.04 -20.97 -3.07
N LEU A 521 -24.81 -21.11 -3.57
CA LEU A 521 -24.50 -20.82 -4.97
C LEU A 521 -25.21 -21.78 -5.94
N ALA A 522 -25.25 -23.08 -5.64
CA ALA A 522 -25.92 -24.08 -6.49
C ALA A 522 -27.44 -23.85 -6.61
N GLU A 523 -28.06 -23.20 -5.62
CA GLU A 523 -29.48 -22.82 -5.62
C GLU A 523 -29.78 -21.55 -6.45
N THR A 524 -28.77 -20.92 -7.06
CA THR A 524 -28.92 -19.70 -7.86
C THR A 524 -28.47 -19.91 -9.31
N GLU A 525 -29.13 -19.23 -10.25
CA GLU A 525 -28.64 -19.15 -11.64
C GLU A 525 -27.40 -18.26 -11.74
N GLU A 526 -26.53 -18.54 -12.71
CA GLU A 526 -25.21 -17.92 -12.80
C GLU A 526 -25.25 -16.41 -12.97
N ALA A 527 -26.09 -15.83 -13.83
CA ALA A 527 -26.18 -14.37 -14.01
C ALA A 527 -27.31 -13.73 -13.18
N SER A 528 -27.75 -14.37 -12.10
CA SER A 528 -28.93 -13.92 -11.35
C SER A 528 -28.64 -12.81 -10.31
N PRO A 529 -29.59 -11.90 -10.07
CA PRO A 529 -29.51 -10.95 -8.96
C PRO A 529 -29.32 -11.62 -7.59
N GLN A 530 -29.89 -12.81 -7.40
CA GLN A 530 -29.76 -13.61 -6.18
C GLN A 530 -28.31 -14.05 -5.96
N ARG A 531 -27.62 -14.53 -7.01
CA ARG A 531 -26.20 -14.88 -6.92
C ARG A 531 -25.36 -13.65 -6.61
N ARG A 532 -25.63 -12.51 -7.26
CA ARG A 532 -24.95 -11.25 -6.95
C ARG A 532 -25.14 -10.84 -5.48
N ALA A 533 -26.35 -10.96 -4.94
CA ALA A 533 -26.63 -10.64 -3.54
C ALA A 533 -25.84 -11.52 -2.54
N LEU A 534 -25.59 -12.79 -2.86
CA LEU A 534 -24.71 -13.65 -2.05
C LEU A 534 -23.28 -13.10 -1.99
N TYR A 535 -22.74 -12.65 -3.13
CA TYR A 535 -21.41 -12.03 -3.16
C TYR A 535 -21.37 -10.67 -2.45
N GLU A 536 -22.40 -9.84 -2.61
CA GLU A 536 -22.54 -8.58 -1.89
C GLU A 536 -22.57 -8.80 -0.37
N GLN A 537 -23.28 -9.83 0.08
CA GLN A 537 -23.28 -10.25 1.48
C GLN A 537 -21.89 -10.74 1.90
N LEU A 538 -21.21 -11.55 1.09
CA LEU A 538 -19.88 -12.08 1.42
C LEU A 538 -18.85 -10.96 1.67
N VAL A 539 -18.82 -9.94 0.80
CA VAL A 539 -17.84 -8.85 0.89
C VAL A 539 -18.26 -7.73 1.86
N GLY A 540 -19.55 -7.59 2.14
CA GLY A 540 -20.12 -6.49 2.91
C GLY A 540 -20.04 -6.63 4.42
N PRO A 541 -20.82 -5.85 5.19
CA PRO A 541 -20.76 -5.88 6.64
C PRO A 541 -21.20 -7.25 7.17
N ARG A 542 -20.70 -7.60 8.36
CA ARG A 542 -21.09 -8.83 9.05
C ARG A 542 -22.50 -8.66 9.63
N THR A 543 -23.31 -9.70 9.50
CA THR A 543 -24.62 -9.72 10.16
C THR A 543 -24.43 -9.77 11.67
N ARG A 544 -25.14 -8.93 12.42
CA ARG A 544 -25.15 -9.00 13.89
C ARG A 544 -25.89 -10.27 14.33
N PRO A 545 -25.39 -11.01 15.33
CA PRO A 545 -26.05 -12.19 15.88
C PRO A 545 -27.37 -11.88 16.58
#